data_AF-A0AAJ0GRR0-F1
#
_entry.id   AF-A0AAJ0GRR0-F1
#
_cell.length_a   1.000
_cell.length_b   1.000
_cell.length_c   1.000
_cell.angle_alpha   90.00
_cell.angle_beta   90.00
_cell.angle_gamma   90.00
#
_symmetry.space_group_name_H-M   'P 1'
#
loop_
_entity.id
_entity.type
_entity.pdbx_description
1 polymer ?
#
loop_
_entity_poly.entity_id
_entity_poly.type
_entity_poly.pdbx_seq_one_letter_code
_entity_poly.pdbx_strand_id
1 'polypeptide(L)'
;MPTSFGFSLQTRATYNAVKDELSNVLISSLPRLYSSGEYSDLVISCREKEYQVHRAMVYIQSQPARRASRQLVHIIIHYFYRFDYDIQVDGDGADIKRLDAGALATHTRIYALAEKYLIRGLKTVAVRKFKAEVTIAYTSAIEDDRGLRDVVVETLYNHPHWLDKEEVRDVMKELGPLMYDFIIYVRQKGRI
;
A
#
# COMPACT_ATOMS: atom_id res chain seq x y z
N MET A 1 20.82 29.61 45.66
CA MET A 1 20.03 28.41 45.34
C MET A 1 18.63 28.85 44.91
N PRO A 2 18.29 28.84 43.61
CA PRO A 2 16.91 28.73 43.18
C PRO A 2 16.65 27.36 42.53
N THR A 3 15.49 26.84 42.88
CA THR A 3 14.83 25.59 42.52
C THR A 3 14.76 25.34 41.02
N SER A 4 15.25 24.18 40.58
CA SER A 4 14.89 23.59 39.28
C SER A 4 13.39 23.24 39.31
N PHE A 5 12.60 23.98 38.54
CA PHE A 5 11.21 23.63 38.25
C PHE A 5 11.18 22.30 37.50
N GLY A 6 10.80 21.23 38.18
CA GLY A 6 10.42 19.97 37.55
C GLY A 6 9.15 20.16 36.74
N PHE A 7 9.28 20.52 35.46
CA PHE A 7 8.21 20.31 34.49
C PHE A 7 7.97 18.79 34.40
N SER A 8 6.91 18.36 35.06
CA SER A 8 6.68 16.98 35.47
C SER A 8 6.27 16.09 34.31
N LEU A 9 6.61 14.79 34.38
CA LEU A 9 6.15 13.75 33.46
C LEU A 9 4.62 13.77 33.21
N GLN A 10 3.85 14.33 34.16
CA GLN A 10 2.41 14.55 34.08
C GLN A 10 2.01 15.38 32.85
N THR A 11 2.79 16.43 32.51
CA THR A 11 2.46 17.35 31.40
C THR A 11 2.69 16.69 30.03
N ARG A 12 3.58 15.71 29.95
CA ARG A 12 3.86 14.95 28.72
C ARG A 12 2.82 13.85 28.49
N ALA A 13 2.35 13.21 29.56
CA ALA A 13 1.28 12.21 29.48
C ALA A 13 -0.05 12.85 29.05
N THR A 14 -0.41 14.00 29.62
CA THR A 14 -1.62 14.73 29.22
C THR A 14 -1.53 15.24 27.78
N TYR A 15 -0.38 15.77 27.36
CA TYR A 15 -0.16 16.18 25.98
C TYR A 15 -0.34 15.03 24.98
N ASN A 16 0.23 13.86 25.28
CA ASN A 16 0.08 12.68 24.41
C ASN A 16 -1.38 12.22 24.34
N ALA A 17 -2.10 12.20 25.47
CA ALA A 17 -3.51 11.82 25.49
C ALA A 17 -4.38 12.76 24.63
N VAL A 18 -4.19 14.08 24.75
CA VAL A 18 -4.90 15.07 23.92
C VAL A 18 -4.51 14.92 22.45
N LYS A 19 -3.23 14.69 22.15
CA LYS A 19 -2.77 14.44 20.79
C LYS A 19 -3.42 13.20 20.18
N ASP A 20 -3.54 12.12 20.94
CA ASP A 20 -4.14 10.87 20.46
C ASP A 20 -5.65 11.05 20.24
N GLU A 21 -6.34 11.75 21.14
CA GLU A 21 -7.76 12.09 20.99
C GLU A 21 -8.02 12.92 19.72
N LEU A 22 -7.26 14.00 19.54
CA LEU A 22 -7.35 14.85 18.34
C LEU A 22 -7.02 14.06 17.07
N SER A 23 -6.01 13.20 17.12
CA SER A 23 -5.63 12.35 15.98
C SER A 23 -6.78 11.41 15.61
N ASN A 24 -7.45 10.79 16.57
CA ASN A 24 -8.57 9.89 16.33
C ASN A 24 -9.79 10.62 15.73
N VAL A 25 -10.14 11.80 16.26
CA VAL A 25 -11.23 12.62 15.73
C VAL A 25 -10.93 13.05 14.29
N LEU A 26 -9.70 13.49 14.01
CA LEU A 26 -9.29 13.87 12.65
C LEU A 26 -9.33 12.67 11.71
N ILE A 27 -8.67 11.56 12.05
CA ILE A 27 -8.58 10.36 11.19
C ILE A 27 -9.98 9.80 10.88
N SER A 28 -10.87 9.73 11.87
CA SER A 28 -12.24 9.23 11.68
C SER A 28 -13.13 10.13 10.82
N SER A 29 -12.78 11.41 10.67
CA SER A 29 -13.52 12.37 9.84
C SER A 29 -13.15 12.32 8.35
N LEU A 30 -11.93 11.87 8.02
CA LEU A 30 -11.40 11.89 6.65
C LEU A 30 -12.26 11.12 5.62
N PRO A 31 -12.81 9.93 5.92
CA PRO A 31 -13.67 9.24 4.96
C PRO A 31 -14.94 10.04 4.61
N ARG A 32 -15.48 10.79 5.57
CA ARG A 32 -16.64 11.68 5.33
C ARG A 32 -16.24 12.87 4.47
N LEU A 33 -15.13 13.53 4.77
CA LEU A 33 -14.61 14.65 3.96
C LEU A 33 -14.35 14.24 2.51
N TYR A 34 -13.85 13.02 2.29
CA TYR A 34 -13.69 12.46 0.95
C TYR A 34 -15.03 12.28 0.23
N SER A 35 -16.03 11.76 0.92
CA SER A 35 -17.33 11.41 0.33
C SER A 35 -18.22 12.64 0.12
N SER A 36 -18.15 13.63 1.00
CA SER A 36 -18.95 14.86 0.92
C SER A 36 -18.33 15.92 0.02
N GLY A 37 -16.99 15.96 -0.08
CA GLY A 37 -16.28 17.02 -0.80
C GLY A 37 -16.32 18.39 -0.11
N GLU A 38 -16.89 18.47 1.10
CA GLU A 38 -16.95 19.71 1.87
C GLU A 38 -15.55 20.27 2.12
N TYR A 39 -15.38 21.58 1.94
CA TYR A 39 -14.09 22.28 2.09
C TYR A 39 -12.99 21.82 1.11
N SER A 40 -13.35 21.09 0.05
CA SER A 40 -12.41 20.80 -1.04
C SER A 40 -11.98 22.09 -1.75
N ASP A 41 -10.69 22.16 -2.06
CA ASP A 41 -10.03 23.32 -2.66
C ASP A 41 -9.21 22.93 -3.90
N LEU A 42 -9.31 21.67 -4.32
CA LEU A 42 -8.70 21.12 -5.53
C LEU A 42 -9.62 20.06 -6.14
N VAL A 43 -9.76 20.14 -7.47
CA VAL A 43 -10.38 19.08 -8.26
C VAL A 43 -9.28 18.39 -9.04
N ILE A 44 -9.15 17.07 -8.85
CA ILE A 44 -8.30 16.22 -9.68
C ILE A 44 -9.22 15.52 -10.67
N SER A 45 -9.09 15.84 -11.96
CA SER A 45 -9.78 15.12 -13.02
C SER A 45 -8.90 13.99 -13.56
N CYS A 46 -9.46 12.79 -13.64
CA CYS A 46 -8.83 11.64 -14.28
C CYS A 46 -9.85 10.97 -15.21
N ARG A 47 -9.73 11.23 -16.52
CA ARG A 47 -10.72 10.88 -17.55
C ARG A 47 -12.11 11.49 -17.24
N GLU A 48 -13.12 10.66 -17.08
CA GLU A 48 -14.53 11.04 -16.81
C GLU A 48 -14.84 11.14 -15.30
N LYS A 49 -13.87 10.81 -14.44
CA LYS A 49 -14.05 10.89 -12.99
C LYS A 49 -13.33 12.11 -12.42
N GLU A 50 -14.09 12.94 -11.72
CA GLU A 50 -13.58 14.09 -10.99
C GLU A 50 -13.56 13.79 -9.49
N TYR A 51 -12.43 14.14 -8.85
CA TYR A 51 -12.22 13.95 -7.43
C TYR A 51 -12.11 15.32 -6.76
N GLN A 52 -13.08 15.65 -5.92
CA GLN A 52 -13.01 16.79 -5.01
C GLN A 52 -12.09 16.42 -3.84
N VAL A 53 -10.92 17.04 -3.78
CA VAL A 53 -9.88 16.73 -2.81
C VAL A 53 -9.39 17.98 -2.12
N HIS A 54 -8.69 17.76 -1.02
CA HIS A 54 -8.15 18.81 -0.18
C HIS A 54 -6.64 18.90 -0.45
N ARG A 55 -6.14 20.05 -0.89
CA ARG A 55 -4.72 20.29 -1.23
C ARG A 55 -3.81 19.92 -0.08
N ALA A 56 -4.23 20.23 1.14
CA ALA A 56 -3.53 19.85 2.36
C ALA A 56 -3.28 18.34 2.44
N MET A 57 -4.21 17.49 1.97
CA MET A 57 -4.04 16.03 1.99
C MET A 57 -3.12 15.54 0.86
N VAL A 58 -3.26 16.11 -0.34
CA VAL A 58 -2.54 15.65 -1.54
C VAL A 58 -1.08 16.12 -1.57
N TYR A 59 -0.81 17.31 -1.03
CA TYR A 59 0.51 17.95 -1.15
C TYR A 59 1.46 17.62 0.01
N ILE A 60 1.01 16.88 1.03
CA ILE A 60 1.88 16.49 2.17
C ILE A 60 3.14 15.74 1.70
N GLN A 61 3.16 15.12 0.51
CA GLN A 61 4.30 14.31 0.07
C GLN A 61 4.67 14.27 -1.43
N SER A 62 4.36 15.25 -2.31
CA SER A 62 4.87 15.14 -3.69
C SER A 62 5.22 16.44 -4.43
N GLN A 63 6.43 16.45 -5.01
CA GLN A 63 6.71 17.20 -6.24
C GLN A 63 5.72 16.78 -7.34
N PRO A 64 5.40 17.64 -8.32
CA PRO A 64 4.21 17.51 -9.15
C PRO A 64 4.15 16.15 -9.86
N ALA A 65 3.15 15.34 -9.49
CA ALA A 65 2.82 14.03 -10.04
C ALA A 65 2.26 14.11 -11.49
N ARG A 66 2.92 14.84 -12.39
CA ARG A 66 2.48 15.09 -13.78
C ARG A 66 2.44 13.83 -14.67
N ARG A 67 2.82 12.65 -14.16
CA ARG A 67 2.90 11.37 -14.91
C ARG A 67 2.49 10.15 -14.08
N ALA A 68 1.52 10.29 -13.17
CA ALA A 68 0.91 9.14 -12.49
C ALA A 68 -0.02 8.36 -13.45
N SER A 69 0.00 7.03 -13.38
CA SER A 69 -0.94 6.19 -14.12
C SER A 69 -2.37 6.40 -13.60
N ARG A 70 -3.38 6.18 -14.45
CA ARG A 70 -4.80 6.53 -14.18
C ARG A 70 -5.36 5.91 -12.89
N GLN A 71 -5.08 4.63 -12.65
CA GLN A 71 -5.51 3.91 -11.44
C GLN A 71 -4.76 4.36 -10.19
N LEU A 72 -3.55 4.89 -10.36
CA LEU A 72 -2.74 5.34 -9.25
C LEU A 72 -3.32 6.59 -8.60
N VAL A 73 -3.89 7.50 -9.39
CA VAL A 73 -4.54 8.69 -8.85
C VAL A 73 -5.68 8.30 -7.92
N HIS A 74 -6.51 7.36 -8.34
CA HIS A 74 -7.59 6.83 -7.50
C HIS A 74 -7.06 6.19 -6.21
N ILE A 75 -6.06 5.30 -6.31
CA ILE A 75 -5.48 4.59 -5.16
C ILE A 75 -4.80 5.55 -4.17
N ILE A 76 -4.03 6.52 -4.66
CA ILE A 76 -3.34 7.52 -3.84
C ILE A 76 -4.36 8.39 -3.11
N ILE A 77 -5.39 8.87 -3.82
CA ILE A 77 -6.45 9.67 -3.22
C ILE A 77 -7.16 8.86 -2.14
N HIS A 78 -7.60 7.64 -2.44
CA HIS A 78 -8.27 6.78 -1.47
C HIS A 78 -7.39 6.53 -0.22
N TYR A 79 -6.10 6.26 -0.44
CA TYR A 79 -5.12 6.08 0.63
C TYR A 79 -4.98 7.33 1.51
N PHE A 80 -4.96 8.54 0.96
CA PHE A 80 -4.83 9.74 1.79
C PHE A 80 -6.02 9.98 2.73
N TYR A 81 -7.21 9.50 2.37
CA TYR A 81 -8.41 9.68 3.20
C TYR A 81 -8.74 8.49 4.10
N ARG A 82 -8.23 7.30 3.79
CA ARG A 82 -8.57 6.07 4.52
C ARG A 82 -7.36 5.37 5.13
N PHE A 83 -6.14 5.82 4.80
CA PHE A 83 -4.87 5.15 5.13
C PHE A 83 -4.83 3.68 4.69
N ASP A 84 -5.67 3.34 3.71
CA ASP A 84 -5.79 2.03 3.10
C ASP A 84 -6.28 2.20 1.66
N TYR A 85 -6.04 1.20 0.81
CA TYR A 85 -6.55 1.18 -0.56
C TYR A 85 -7.26 -0.14 -0.82
N ASP A 86 -8.37 -0.09 -1.53
CA ASP A 86 -9.06 -1.29 -1.98
C ASP A 86 -8.82 -1.50 -3.47
N ILE A 87 -8.71 -2.75 -3.90
CA ILE A 87 -8.62 -3.12 -5.32
C ILE A 87 -10.04 -3.19 -5.92
N GLN A 88 -11.00 -2.42 -5.39
CA GLN A 88 -12.32 -2.36 -5.99
C GLN A 88 -12.18 -1.71 -7.36
N VAL A 89 -12.33 -2.56 -8.37
CA VAL A 89 -12.41 -2.16 -9.77
C VAL A 89 -13.75 -1.45 -9.90
N ASP A 90 -13.76 -0.13 -9.69
CA ASP A 90 -14.95 0.70 -9.92
C ASP A 90 -15.51 0.35 -11.30
N GLY A 91 -16.72 -0.20 -11.29
CA GLY A 91 -17.36 -0.85 -12.42
C GLY A 91 -17.73 0.12 -13.53
N ASP A 92 -16.77 0.40 -14.40
CA ASP A 92 -17.05 0.74 -15.79
C ASP A 92 -16.34 -0.27 -16.70
N GLY A 93 -17.09 -1.32 -17.04
CA GLY A 93 -16.66 -2.59 -17.62
C GLY A 93 -16.14 -2.54 -19.06
N ALA A 94 -15.58 -1.43 -19.51
CA ALA A 94 -15.08 -1.30 -20.89
C ALA A 94 -13.55 -1.41 -21.01
N ASP A 95 -12.78 -1.11 -19.96
CA ASP A 95 -11.31 -1.07 -20.01
C ASP A 95 -10.61 -2.17 -19.17
N ILE A 96 -11.38 -3.03 -18.50
CA ILE A 96 -10.91 -4.23 -17.78
C ILE A 96 -10.65 -5.39 -18.76
N LYS A 97 -10.05 -5.09 -19.91
CA LYS A 97 -9.51 -6.12 -20.83
C LYS A 97 -7.98 -6.15 -20.86
N ARG A 98 -7.32 -5.34 -20.01
CA ARG A 98 -5.84 -5.28 -19.92
C ARG A 98 -5.29 -5.38 -18.50
N LEU A 99 -6.12 -5.68 -17.51
CA LEU A 99 -5.72 -5.83 -16.10
C LEU A 99 -5.94 -7.27 -15.63
N ASP A 100 -5.54 -8.22 -16.46
CA ASP A 100 -5.48 -9.64 -16.12
C ASP A 100 -4.20 -9.99 -15.35
N ALA A 101 -3.81 -9.13 -14.41
CA ALA A 101 -2.71 -9.39 -13.51
C ALA A 101 -3.33 -9.29 -12.12
N GLY A 102 -3.58 -10.45 -11.49
CA GLY A 102 -4.36 -10.61 -10.27
C GLY A 102 -3.97 -9.69 -9.11
N ALA A 103 -4.69 -9.80 -8.00
CA ALA A 103 -4.57 -8.90 -6.86
C ALA A 103 -3.11 -8.70 -6.37
N LEU A 104 -2.29 -9.75 -6.44
CA LEU A 104 -0.86 -9.73 -6.17
C LEU A 104 -0.08 -8.75 -7.06
N ALA A 105 -0.25 -8.84 -8.38
CA ALA A 105 0.42 -7.95 -9.32
C ALA A 105 -0.03 -6.50 -9.15
N THR A 106 -1.27 -6.29 -8.70
CA THR A 106 -1.78 -4.97 -8.33
C THR A 106 -1.05 -4.43 -7.10
N HIS A 107 -0.90 -5.22 -6.03
CA HIS A 107 -0.13 -4.82 -4.85
C HIS A 107 1.34 -4.50 -5.16
N THR A 108 1.98 -5.33 -5.99
CA THR A 108 3.33 -5.07 -6.49
C THR A 108 3.44 -3.75 -7.25
N ARG A 109 2.49 -3.46 -8.15
CA ARG A 109 2.47 -2.20 -8.90
C ARG A 109 2.30 -1.02 -7.96
N ILE A 110 1.40 -1.11 -6.96
CA ILE A 110 1.20 -0.07 -5.96
C ILE A 110 2.46 0.16 -5.14
N TYR A 111 3.17 -0.91 -4.77
CA TYR A 111 4.46 -0.81 -4.06
C TYR A 111 5.52 -0.05 -4.88
N ALA A 112 5.72 -0.41 -6.15
CA ALA A 112 6.67 0.29 -7.02
C ALA A 112 6.30 1.77 -7.22
N LEU A 113 5.01 2.08 -7.25
CA LEU A 113 4.52 3.45 -7.36
C LEU A 113 4.69 4.21 -6.04
N ALA A 114 4.39 3.61 -4.90
CA ALA A 114 4.62 4.21 -3.59
C ALA A 114 6.09 4.58 -3.40
N GLU A 115 7.02 3.76 -3.88
CA GLU A 115 8.45 4.06 -3.89
C GLU A 115 8.79 5.23 -4.83
N LYS A 116 8.26 5.24 -6.06
CA LYS A 116 8.47 6.32 -7.05
C LYS A 116 7.98 7.69 -6.54
N TYR A 117 6.85 7.71 -5.84
CA TYR A 117 6.24 8.93 -5.30
C TYR A 117 6.62 9.20 -3.83
N LEU A 118 7.51 8.37 -3.26
CA LEU A 118 8.01 8.50 -1.87
C LEU A 118 6.90 8.48 -0.79
N ILE A 119 5.79 7.79 -1.07
CA ILE A 119 4.65 7.63 -0.15
C ILE A 119 4.90 6.42 0.76
N ARG A 120 5.67 6.63 1.83
CA ARG A 120 6.13 5.55 2.73
C ARG A 120 5.00 4.69 3.29
N GLY A 121 3.92 5.30 3.80
CA GLY A 121 2.83 4.52 4.39
C GLY A 121 2.06 3.69 3.36
N LEU A 122 1.95 4.16 2.10
CA LEU A 122 1.35 3.37 1.01
C LEU A 122 2.22 2.15 0.66
N LYS A 123 3.56 2.29 0.71
CA LYS A 123 4.51 1.17 0.56
C LYS A 123 4.25 0.10 1.63
N THR A 124 4.09 0.52 2.89
CA THR A 124 3.80 -0.37 4.02
C THR A 124 2.46 -1.10 3.83
N VAL A 125 1.39 -0.40 3.44
CA VAL A 125 0.09 -1.02 3.18
C VAL A 125 0.18 -2.03 2.02
N ALA A 126 0.94 -1.71 0.97
CA ALA A 126 1.13 -2.59 -0.17
C ALA A 126 1.82 -3.90 0.19
N VAL A 127 2.90 -3.85 0.97
CA VAL A 127 3.57 -5.05 1.48
C VAL A 127 2.65 -5.86 2.37
N ARG A 128 1.91 -5.20 3.27
CA ARG A 128 0.97 -5.87 4.19
C ARG A 128 -0.09 -6.67 3.43
N LYS A 129 -0.73 -6.05 2.42
CA LYS A 129 -1.77 -6.73 1.63
C LYS A 129 -1.19 -7.82 0.72
N PHE A 130 -0.04 -7.58 0.08
CA PHE A 130 0.69 -8.61 -0.67
C PHE A 130 0.99 -9.84 0.22
N LYS A 131 1.55 -9.63 1.41
CA LYS A 131 1.88 -10.71 2.35
C LYS A 131 0.64 -11.46 2.80
N ALA A 132 -0.48 -10.77 3.04
CA ALA A 132 -1.73 -11.41 3.40
C ALA A 132 -2.23 -12.34 2.28
N GLU A 133 -2.22 -11.88 1.02
CA GLU A 133 -2.63 -12.68 -0.13
C GLU A 133 -1.72 -13.90 -0.34
N VAL A 134 -0.40 -13.71 -0.26
CA VAL A 134 0.56 -14.83 -0.36
C VAL A 134 0.38 -15.81 0.79
N THR A 135 0.25 -15.33 2.03
CA THR A 135 0.02 -16.21 3.18
C THR A 135 -1.24 -17.04 3.00
N ILE A 136 -2.35 -16.44 2.54
CA ILE A 136 -3.60 -17.16 2.25
C ILE A 136 -3.36 -18.21 1.15
N ALA A 137 -2.68 -17.87 0.06
CA ALA A 137 -2.33 -18.82 -1.02
C ALA A 137 -1.50 -20.02 -0.53
N TYR A 138 -0.64 -19.81 0.47
CA TYR A 138 0.23 -20.84 1.02
C TYR A 138 -0.41 -21.65 2.17
N THR A 139 -1.40 -21.09 2.88
CA THR A 139 -2.04 -21.73 4.05
C THR A 139 -3.42 -22.29 3.78
N SER A 140 -4.14 -21.74 2.80
CA SER A 140 -5.56 -22.04 2.53
C SER A 140 -5.78 -22.77 1.21
N ALA A 141 -4.83 -22.71 0.27
CA ALA A 141 -4.93 -23.47 -0.96
C ALA A 141 -4.55 -24.95 -0.71
N ILE A 142 -5.43 -25.85 -1.14
CA ILE A 142 -5.17 -27.28 -1.28
C ILE A 142 -3.81 -27.44 -2.00
N GLU A 143 -2.94 -28.33 -1.53
CA GLU A 143 -1.54 -28.44 -1.98
C GLU A 143 -1.37 -28.61 -3.51
N ASP A 144 -2.40 -29.08 -4.21
CA ASP A 144 -2.42 -29.30 -5.65
C ASP A 144 -2.73 -28.04 -6.51
N ASP A 145 -3.37 -27.01 -5.96
CA ASP A 145 -3.62 -25.75 -6.71
C ASP A 145 -2.42 -24.80 -6.58
N ARG A 146 -1.36 -25.12 -7.34
CA ARG A 146 -0.11 -24.36 -7.35
C ARG A 146 -0.12 -23.16 -8.27
N GLY A 147 -1.21 -22.89 -9.00
CA GLY A 147 -1.25 -21.82 -10.01
C GLY A 147 -0.84 -20.46 -9.44
N LEU A 148 -1.31 -20.11 -8.25
CA LEU A 148 -0.96 -18.85 -7.60
C LEU A 148 0.46 -18.86 -7.02
N ARG A 149 0.95 -20.00 -6.53
CA ARG A 149 2.32 -20.17 -5.99
C ARG A 149 3.36 -20.03 -7.11
N ASP A 150 3.09 -20.65 -8.26
CA ASP A 150 3.95 -20.59 -9.44
C ASP A 150 4.06 -19.16 -9.97
N VAL A 151 2.96 -18.40 -10.00
CA VAL A 151 2.96 -16.97 -10.39
C VAL A 151 3.79 -16.13 -9.42
N VAL A 152 3.67 -16.33 -8.10
CA VAL A 152 4.47 -15.61 -7.10
C VAL A 152 5.96 -15.87 -7.32
N VAL A 153 6.33 -17.13 -7.45
CA VAL A 153 7.72 -17.57 -7.63
C VAL A 153 8.31 -17.07 -8.96
N GLU A 154 7.56 -17.17 -10.06
CA GLU A 154 7.96 -16.65 -11.37
C GLU A 154 8.14 -15.13 -11.32
N THR A 155 7.24 -14.41 -10.66
CA THR A 155 7.32 -12.95 -10.54
C THR A 155 8.58 -12.54 -9.76
N LEU A 156 8.89 -13.23 -8.66
CA LEU A 156 10.12 -13.00 -7.89
C LEU A 156 11.37 -13.31 -8.71
N TYR A 157 11.34 -14.39 -9.50
CA TYR A 157 12.46 -14.78 -10.36
C TYR A 157 12.74 -13.72 -11.44
N ASN A 158 11.69 -13.19 -12.07
CA ASN A 158 11.81 -12.18 -13.11
C ASN A 158 12.18 -10.78 -12.58
N HIS A 159 12.10 -10.54 -11.27
CA HIS A 159 12.42 -9.25 -10.63
C HIS A 159 13.42 -9.41 -9.48
N PRO A 160 14.68 -9.81 -9.76
CA PRO A 160 15.67 -10.15 -8.72
C PRO A 160 16.00 -8.98 -7.78
N HIS A 161 15.89 -7.73 -8.25
CA HIS A 161 16.08 -6.53 -7.43
C HIS A 161 15.09 -6.40 -6.26
N TRP A 162 13.98 -7.16 -6.25
CA TRP A 162 13.09 -7.21 -5.09
C TRP A 162 13.69 -7.99 -3.93
N LEU A 163 14.56 -8.96 -4.23
CA LEU A 163 15.28 -9.71 -3.21
C LEU A 163 16.29 -8.85 -2.45
N ASP A 164 16.61 -7.64 -2.89
CA ASP A 164 17.44 -6.69 -2.14
C ASP A 164 16.66 -5.94 -1.06
N LYS A 165 15.33 -6.00 -1.12
CA LYS A 165 14.46 -5.26 -0.22
C LYS A 165 14.19 -6.08 1.03
N GLU A 166 14.50 -5.50 2.19
CA GLU A 166 14.31 -6.13 3.50
C GLU A 166 12.89 -6.66 3.67
N GLU A 167 11.89 -5.89 3.22
CA GLU A 167 10.48 -6.28 3.33
C GLU A 167 10.15 -7.58 2.57
N VAL A 168 10.78 -7.80 1.42
CA VAL A 168 10.58 -9.02 0.61
C VAL A 168 11.37 -10.19 1.22
N ARG A 169 12.59 -9.93 1.69
CA ARG A 169 13.41 -10.93 2.40
C ARG A 169 12.70 -11.46 3.64
N ASP A 170 12.05 -10.61 4.40
CA ASP A 170 11.34 -11.00 5.62
C ASP A 170 10.12 -11.87 5.30
N VAL A 171 9.37 -11.55 4.25
CA VAL A 171 8.28 -12.42 3.76
C VAL A 171 8.82 -13.80 3.37
N MET A 172 9.95 -13.87 2.66
CA MET A 172 10.55 -15.15 2.28
C MET A 172 11.08 -15.96 3.48
N LYS A 173 11.60 -15.30 4.52
CA LYS A 173 12.05 -15.99 5.74
C LYS A 173 10.88 -16.53 6.55
N GLU A 174 9.80 -15.76 6.65
CA GLU A 174 8.61 -16.15 7.40
C GLU A 174 7.82 -17.24 6.68
N LEU A 175 7.74 -17.19 5.35
CA LEU A 175 7.06 -18.20 4.54
C LEU A 175 8.04 -19.26 4.05
N GLY A 176 8.40 -20.18 4.95
CA GLY A 176 9.27 -21.33 4.63
C GLY A 176 8.90 -22.08 3.34
N PRO A 177 7.61 -22.37 3.07
CA PRO A 177 7.19 -23.00 1.81
C PRO A 177 7.47 -22.17 0.55
N LEU A 178 7.33 -20.84 0.62
CA LEU A 178 7.66 -19.95 -0.49
C LEU A 178 9.16 -19.99 -0.81
N MET A 179 10.02 -19.98 0.22
CA MET A 179 11.47 -20.13 0.05
C MET A 179 11.81 -21.47 -0.61
N TYR A 180 11.18 -22.56 -0.15
CA TYR A 180 11.37 -23.89 -0.71
C TYR A 180 11.00 -23.92 -2.20
N ASP A 181 9.80 -23.46 -2.56
CA ASP A 181 9.32 -23.43 -3.95
C ASP A 181 10.21 -22.55 -4.84
N PHE A 182 10.65 -21.39 -4.32
CA PHE A 182 11.54 -20.49 -5.04
C PHE A 182 12.89 -21.15 -5.37
N ILE A 183 13.51 -21.85 -4.40
CA ILE A 183 14.77 -22.57 -4.63
C ILE A 183 14.59 -23.68 -5.68
N ILE A 184 13.49 -24.43 -5.61
CA ILE A 184 13.19 -25.49 -6.58
C ILE A 184 13.00 -24.90 -7.99
N TYR A 185 12.28 -23.79 -8.12
CA TYR A 185 12.07 -23.10 -9.40
C TYR A 185 13.37 -22.56 -9.99
N VAL A 186 14.21 -21.89 -9.17
CA VAL A 186 15.53 -21.39 -9.61
C VAL A 186 16.40 -22.54 -10.11
N ARG A 187 16.41 -23.68 -9.41
CA ARG A 187 17.15 -24.88 -9.83
C ARG A 187 16.65 -25.46 -11.16
N GLN A 188 15.34 -25.43 -11.39
CA GLN A 188 14.74 -25.93 -12.63
C GLN A 188 15.03 -25.02 -13.83
N LYS A 189 14.96 -23.70 -13.65
CA LYS A 189 15.27 -22.69 -14.69
C LYS A 189 16.76 -22.51 -14.95
N GLY A 190 17.60 -22.72 -13.94
CA GLY A 190 19.07 -22.60 -14.04
C GLY A 190 19.78 -23.82 -14.62
N ARG A 191 19.05 -24.90 -14.94
CA ARG A 191 19.56 -26.02 -15.75
C ARG A 191 19.46 -25.64 -17.23
N ILE A 192 20.50 -24.97 -17.73
CA ILE A 192 20.83 -24.86 -19.15
C ILE A 192 22.14 -25.61 -19.37
#